data_AF-A0A1V6BK16-F1
#
_entry.id   AF-A0A1V6BK16-F1
#
_cell.length_a   1.000
_cell.length_b   1.000
_cell.length_c   1.000
_cell.angle_alpha   90.00
_cell.angle_beta   90.00
_cell.angle_gamma   90.00
#
_symmetry.space_group_name_H-M   'P 1'
#
loop_
_entity.id
_entity.type
_entity.pdbx_description
1 polymer ?
#
loop_
_entity_poly.entity_id
_entity_poly.type
_entity_poly.pdbx_seq_one_letter_code
_entity_poly.pdbx_strand_id
1 'polypeptide(L)'
;MVKKFYDIHYHLFDLSHPNLLAFLLNDDLLTENSLKKLISRFPFILQVLPLWVLNLFPGQAVKKIKNYIRYDALNFKNLLSVMEGAIEYHFLYIEYFLKKEMKYFGDHRGAKFNKVILCPLLIDFGYKNLANEDCFYNLPPAKPVIDQVVDLINALWFYYNYDLILHPDKQSRLKLIPTDTPKEKKLFEIYPFLGLNTVNYDLEEIVRMFDKYFRAYEDDEDPKTRREKLFRKSGTIRTGIEDMIFRTKEEQDPDYYTYLFAGIKLYPPIGFDPWPEDNRKELEKVKFVYSECVRKKLPVTVHCSDSGFVTSPGARELTDPSGKWQKVLSRPEYRNLKINFAHLGSQSGTKTDWQETILKYIEQNKNVFTDCSCQTPFEADYEKIRKIMNSGRESGILFGSDFVINLIWSHSYNEYLNNFVCTPLLDERQKELMAVINPERFLFG
;
A
#
# COMPACT_ATOMS: atom_id res chain seq x y z
N MET A 1 19.16 -4.30 21.66
CA MET A 1 18.22 -5.13 20.88
C MET A 1 17.47 -4.22 19.92
N VAL A 2 17.38 -4.57 18.63
CA VAL A 2 16.64 -3.77 17.63
C VAL A 2 15.15 -3.86 17.92
N LYS A 3 14.46 -2.71 18.01
CA LYS A 3 13.02 -2.61 18.21
C LYS A 3 12.39 -2.20 16.89
N LYS A 4 11.72 -3.14 16.24
CA LYS A 4 11.14 -2.96 14.90
C LYS A 4 9.67 -2.57 15.01
N PHE A 5 9.21 -1.79 14.04
CA PHE A 5 7.80 -1.48 13.82
C PHE A 5 7.45 -1.84 12.38
N TYR A 6 6.39 -2.59 12.15
CA TYR A 6 6.00 -3.05 10.81
C TYR A 6 4.82 -2.26 10.29
N ASP A 7 4.98 -1.71 9.10
CA ASP A 7 3.93 -1.16 8.26
C ASP A 7 3.79 -2.04 7.02
N ILE A 8 2.85 -2.99 7.11
CA ILE A 8 2.65 -4.04 6.10
C ILE A 8 1.90 -3.53 4.86
N HIS A 9 1.36 -2.32 4.91
CA HIS A 9 0.56 -1.75 3.84
C HIS A 9 1.05 -0.34 3.54
N TYR A 10 1.86 -0.24 2.49
CA TYR A 10 2.44 1.03 2.06
C TYR A 10 2.31 1.14 0.55
N HIS A 11 1.93 2.30 0.02
CA HIS A 11 1.97 2.53 -1.42
C HIS A 11 3.10 3.49 -1.82
N LEU A 12 3.64 3.23 -3.01
CA LEU A 12 4.68 4.04 -3.63
C LEU A 12 4.13 4.49 -4.98
N PHE A 13 3.64 5.73 -5.04
CA PHE A 13 3.06 6.33 -6.25
C PHE A 13 3.60 7.74 -6.44
N ASP A 14 3.82 8.09 -7.71
CA ASP A 14 3.88 9.48 -8.17
C ASP A 14 2.68 9.78 -9.07
N LEU A 15 2.60 10.98 -9.66
CA LEU A 15 1.51 11.35 -10.57
C LEU A 15 1.48 10.55 -11.90
N SER A 16 2.51 9.78 -12.22
CA SER A 16 2.54 8.93 -13.42
C SER A 16 1.90 7.55 -13.21
N HIS A 17 1.73 7.10 -11.95
CA HIS A 17 1.18 5.77 -11.65
C HIS A 17 -0.35 5.71 -11.71
N PRO A 18 -1.10 6.56 -10.97
CA PRO A 18 -2.53 6.46 -10.92
C PRO A 18 -3.20 7.30 -12.02
N ASN A 19 -4.35 6.83 -12.47
CA ASN A 19 -5.38 7.72 -12.99
C ASN A 19 -5.96 8.53 -11.81
N LEU A 20 -5.20 9.53 -11.35
CA LEU A 20 -5.55 10.38 -10.21
C LEU A 20 -6.94 11.00 -10.39
N LEU A 21 -7.34 11.28 -11.62
CA LEU A 21 -8.66 11.80 -11.94
C LEU A 21 -9.76 10.76 -11.64
N ALA A 22 -9.64 9.51 -12.10
CA ALA A 22 -10.59 8.46 -11.77
C ALA A 22 -10.63 8.13 -10.27
N PHE A 23 -9.49 8.25 -9.58
CA PHE A 23 -9.41 8.11 -8.14
C PHE A 23 -10.12 9.26 -7.41
N LEU A 24 -9.87 10.52 -7.78
CA LEU A 24 -10.48 11.69 -7.13
C LEU A 24 -11.95 11.91 -7.49
N LEU A 25 -12.37 11.48 -8.68
CA LEU A 25 -13.75 11.57 -9.16
C LEU A 25 -14.60 10.35 -8.77
N ASN A 26 -14.06 9.39 -8.03
CA ASN A 26 -14.86 8.31 -7.48
C ASN A 26 -15.81 8.87 -6.41
N ASP A 27 -17.13 8.75 -6.64
CA ASP A 27 -18.20 9.30 -5.78
C ASP A 27 -18.09 8.84 -4.31
N ASP A 28 -17.42 7.70 -4.07
CA ASP A 28 -17.20 7.14 -2.73
C ASP A 28 -16.11 7.86 -1.91
N LEU A 29 -15.13 8.52 -2.56
CA LEU A 29 -14.09 9.32 -1.88
C LEU A 29 -14.59 10.73 -1.55
N LEU A 30 -15.55 11.23 -2.32
CA LEU A 30 -16.26 12.49 -2.12
C LEU A 30 -17.69 12.24 -1.65
N THR A 31 -17.86 11.51 -0.54
CA THR A 31 -19.22 11.21 -0.05
C THR A 31 -20.06 12.48 0.12
N GLU A 32 -21.36 12.37 -0.19
CA GLU A 32 -22.33 13.45 -0.01
C GLU A 32 -22.34 13.98 1.44
N ASN A 33 -21.96 13.16 2.42
CA ASN A 33 -21.80 13.55 3.83
C ASN A 33 -20.54 14.41 4.09
N SER A 34 -19.42 14.12 3.42
CA SER A 34 -18.22 14.97 3.42
C SER A 34 -18.52 16.30 2.75
N LEU A 35 -19.25 16.29 1.62
CA LEU A 35 -19.70 17.49 0.92
C LEU A 35 -20.75 18.28 1.72
N LYS A 36 -21.69 17.62 2.41
CA LYS A 36 -22.69 18.25 3.29
C LYS A 36 -22.07 18.85 4.55
N LYS A 37 -21.07 18.21 5.17
CA LYS A 37 -20.27 18.81 6.26
C LYS A 37 -19.46 20.02 5.77
N LEU A 38 -19.04 20.01 4.51
CA LEU A 38 -18.41 21.14 3.84
C LEU A 38 -19.39 22.30 3.64
N ILE A 39 -20.58 21.99 3.10
CA ILE A 39 -21.63 22.95 2.77
C ILE A 39 -22.25 23.53 4.05
N SER A 40 -22.37 22.75 5.13
CA SER A 40 -22.90 23.20 6.43
C SER A 40 -21.97 24.16 7.19
N ARG A 41 -20.72 24.34 6.72
CA ARG A 41 -19.78 25.33 7.27
C ARG A 41 -19.80 26.67 6.53
N PHE A 42 -20.59 26.80 5.47
CA PHE A 42 -20.81 28.09 4.82
C PHE A 42 -21.94 28.87 5.51
N PRO A 43 -21.83 30.21 5.64
CA PRO A 43 -22.93 31.02 6.13
C PRO A 43 -24.16 30.90 5.20
N PHE A 44 -25.35 30.80 5.81
CA PHE A 44 -26.68 30.56 5.22
C PHE A 44 -26.97 31.25 3.87
N ILE A 45 -26.37 32.41 3.62
CA ILE A 45 -26.52 33.20 2.38
C ILE A 45 -26.03 32.49 1.10
N LEU A 46 -25.15 31.49 1.20
CA LEU A 46 -24.67 30.73 0.02
C LEU A 46 -25.55 29.54 -0.37
N GLN A 47 -26.52 29.14 0.47
CA GLN A 47 -27.46 28.05 0.14
C GLN A 47 -28.55 28.50 -0.86
N VAL A 48 -28.65 29.80 -1.15
CA VAL A 48 -29.73 30.39 -1.95
C VAL A 48 -29.20 31.10 -3.21
N LEU A 49 -27.88 31.07 -3.45
CA LEU A 49 -27.27 31.78 -4.58
C LEU A 49 -27.21 30.87 -5.81
N PRO A 50 -27.98 31.16 -6.88
CA PRO A 50 -27.94 30.37 -8.09
C PRO A 50 -26.57 30.46 -8.77
N LEU A 51 -26.09 29.32 -9.30
CA LEU A 51 -24.75 29.10 -9.89
C LEU A 51 -24.29 30.19 -10.89
N TRP A 52 -25.22 30.91 -11.53
CA TRP A 52 -24.89 32.01 -12.44
C TRP A 52 -24.28 33.25 -11.75
N VAL A 53 -24.48 33.44 -10.45
CA VAL A 53 -23.86 34.57 -9.71
C VAL A 53 -22.35 34.35 -9.47
N LEU A 54 -21.89 33.09 -9.42
CA LEU A 54 -20.46 32.76 -9.36
C LEU A 54 -19.73 33.12 -10.67
N ASN A 55 -20.44 33.14 -11.80
CA ASN A 55 -19.90 33.59 -13.09
C ASN A 55 -19.76 35.12 -13.22
N LEU A 56 -20.36 35.91 -12.32
CA LEU A 56 -20.29 37.38 -12.35
C LEU A 56 -19.07 37.96 -11.62
N PHE A 57 -18.41 37.20 -10.74
CA PHE A 57 -17.24 37.65 -9.97
C PHE A 57 -16.12 36.58 -9.92
N PRO A 58 -15.48 36.26 -11.05
CA PRO A 58 -14.49 35.17 -11.16
C PRO A 58 -13.31 35.34 -10.20
N GLY A 59 -12.92 36.58 -9.88
CA GLY A 59 -11.81 36.86 -8.95
C GLY A 59 -12.07 36.46 -7.49
N GLN A 60 -13.32 36.49 -7.02
CA GLN A 60 -13.66 36.13 -5.64
C GLN A 60 -13.89 34.61 -5.48
N ALA A 61 -14.47 33.95 -6.48
CA ALA A 61 -14.61 32.50 -6.53
C ALA A 61 -13.25 31.79 -6.58
N VAL A 62 -12.33 32.27 -7.45
CA VAL A 62 -10.95 31.77 -7.51
C VAL A 62 -10.19 32.01 -6.20
N LYS A 63 -10.41 33.14 -5.52
CA LYS A 63 -9.78 33.44 -4.22
C LYS A 63 -10.33 32.53 -3.11
N LYS A 64 -11.62 32.15 -3.14
CA LYS A 64 -12.23 31.20 -2.21
C LYS A 64 -11.82 29.74 -2.46
N ILE A 65 -11.72 29.31 -3.72
CA ILE A 65 -11.15 28.00 -4.08
C ILE A 65 -9.68 27.91 -3.69
N LYS A 66 -8.89 28.97 -3.94
CA LYS A 66 -7.50 29.07 -3.47
C LYS A 66 -7.39 29.08 -1.95
N ASN A 67 -8.35 29.66 -1.23
CA ASN A 67 -8.39 29.64 0.23
C ASN A 67 -8.81 28.27 0.77
N TYR A 68 -9.75 27.58 0.14
CA TYR A 68 -10.13 26.20 0.46
C TYR A 68 -8.96 25.24 0.22
N ILE A 69 -8.31 25.34 -0.95
CA ILE A 69 -7.05 24.63 -1.24
C ILE A 69 -5.97 25.03 -0.22
N ARG A 70 -5.95 26.28 0.25
CA ARG A 70 -4.94 26.76 1.20
C ARG A 70 -5.12 26.25 2.63
N TYR A 71 -6.35 26.15 3.12
CA TYR A 71 -6.64 25.95 4.54
C TYR A 71 -7.37 24.63 4.87
N ASP A 72 -8.27 24.14 4.00
CA ASP A 72 -8.97 22.86 4.16
C ASP A 72 -8.34 21.72 3.35
N ALA A 73 -7.56 22.02 2.31
CA ALA A 73 -6.88 21.02 1.48
C ALA A 73 -5.41 20.80 1.88
N LEU A 74 -5.04 21.02 3.14
CA LEU A 74 -3.67 20.77 3.62
C LEU A 74 -3.24 19.32 3.38
N ASN A 75 -4.14 18.38 3.68
CA ASN A 75 -4.00 16.94 3.40
C ASN A 75 -3.76 16.67 1.92
N PHE A 76 -4.64 17.21 1.08
CA PHE A 76 -4.53 17.07 -0.37
C PHE A 76 -3.25 17.71 -0.93
N LYS A 77 -2.79 18.83 -0.38
CA LYS A 77 -1.49 19.42 -0.72
C LYS A 77 -0.34 18.53 -0.31
N ASN A 78 -0.40 17.91 0.86
CA ASN A 78 0.63 16.98 1.31
C ASN A 78 0.67 15.75 0.41
N LEU A 79 -0.49 15.21 0.04
CA LEU A 79 -0.63 14.16 -0.97
C LEU A 79 0.04 14.57 -2.30
N LEU A 80 -0.37 15.69 -2.89
CA LEU A 80 0.19 16.18 -4.14
C LEU A 80 1.70 16.46 -4.03
N SER A 81 2.16 17.03 -2.93
CA SER A 81 3.58 17.32 -2.72
C SER A 81 4.43 16.05 -2.68
N VAL A 82 3.89 14.95 -2.14
CA VAL A 82 4.57 13.64 -2.16
C VAL A 82 4.52 13.05 -3.57
N MET A 83 3.37 13.10 -4.25
CA MET A 83 3.20 12.51 -5.59
C MET A 83 3.88 13.28 -6.73
N GLU A 84 4.12 14.59 -6.56
CA GLU A 84 4.92 15.41 -7.49
C GLU A 84 6.43 15.20 -7.32
N GLY A 85 6.85 14.62 -6.19
CA GLY A 85 8.23 14.29 -5.93
C GLY A 85 8.73 13.19 -6.86
N ALA A 86 10.02 13.23 -7.20
CA ALA A 86 10.65 12.14 -7.92
C ALA A 86 10.63 10.87 -7.05
N ILE A 87 10.02 9.81 -7.57
CA ILE A 87 9.75 8.56 -6.86
C ILE A 87 11.03 7.91 -6.30
N GLU A 88 12.16 8.10 -6.96
CA GLU A 88 13.45 7.56 -6.52
C GLU A 88 13.92 8.14 -5.18
N TYR A 89 13.44 9.33 -4.81
CA TYR A 89 13.77 9.98 -3.55
C TYR A 89 12.74 9.74 -2.45
N HIS A 90 11.67 8.99 -2.73
CA HIS A 90 10.53 8.85 -1.83
C HIS A 90 10.92 8.41 -0.42
N PHE A 91 11.63 7.29 -0.28
CA PHE A 91 12.01 6.79 1.05
C PHE A 91 12.97 7.73 1.79
N LEU A 92 13.87 8.42 1.08
CA LEU A 92 14.77 9.41 1.67
C LEU A 92 13.99 10.62 2.20
N TYR A 93 13.02 11.09 1.42
CA TYR A 93 12.15 12.20 1.78
C TYR A 93 11.29 11.86 3.01
N ILE A 94 10.67 10.67 3.02
CA ILE A 94 9.86 10.22 4.16
C ILE A 94 10.72 9.98 5.41
N GLU A 95 11.91 9.38 5.29
CA GLU A 95 12.82 9.23 6.44
C GLU A 95 13.22 10.59 7.02
N TYR A 96 13.54 11.56 6.16
CA TYR A 96 13.92 12.91 6.58
C TYR A 96 12.82 13.56 7.43
N PHE A 97 11.56 13.55 6.99
CA PHE A 97 10.45 14.15 7.75
C PHE A 97 10.08 13.34 8.99
N LEU A 98 10.21 12.01 8.94
CA LEU A 98 9.99 11.16 10.11
C LEU A 98 11.02 11.44 11.21
N LYS A 99 12.30 11.55 10.83
CA LYS A 99 13.39 11.91 11.75
C LYS A 99 13.32 13.36 12.21
N LYS A 100 12.81 14.30 11.42
CA LYS A 100 12.75 15.72 11.81
C LYS A 100 11.97 15.96 13.11
N GLU A 101 10.94 15.16 13.38
CA GLU A 101 10.14 15.30 14.60
C GLU A 101 10.68 14.50 15.80
N MET A 102 11.63 13.57 15.58
CA MET A 102 12.31 12.72 16.59
C MET A 102 11.44 12.29 17.80
N LYS A 103 10.22 11.78 17.54
CA LYS A 103 9.31 11.37 18.64
C LYS A 103 9.52 9.91 19.07
N TYR A 104 9.22 8.97 18.18
CA TYR A 104 9.15 7.54 18.52
C TYR A 104 10.05 6.64 17.67
N PHE A 105 10.55 7.17 16.55
CA PHE A 105 11.28 6.42 15.54
C PHE A 105 12.67 7.01 15.35
N GLY A 106 13.70 6.20 15.52
CA GLY A 106 15.09 6.61 15.33
C GLY A 106 16.05 5.99 16.34
N ASP A 107 17.26 6.51 16.38
CA ASP A 107 18.37 6.07 17.24
C ASP A 107 18.59 6.97 18.47
N HIS A 108 17.68 7.91 18.71
CA HIS A 108 17.77 8.83 19.85
C HIS A 108 17.30 8.21 21.17
N ARG A 109 17.74 8.80 22.29
CA ARG A 109 17.29 8.43 23.64
C ARG A 109 15.78 8.68 23.73
N GLY A 110 15.00 7.64 24.05
CA GLY A 110 13.54 7.70 24.14
C GLY A 110 12.78 7.13 22.93
N ALA A 111 13.47 6.82 21.82
CA ALA A 111 12.83 6.15 20.69
C ALA A 111 12.24 4.79 21.11
N LYS A 112 10.96 4.57 20.77
CA LYS A 112 10.27 3.30 21.02
C LYS A 112 10.72 2.24 20.01
N PHE A 113 10.93 2.66 18.77
CA PHE A 113 11.37 1.82 17.67
C PHE A 113 12.58 2.45 16.98
N ASN A 114 13.57 1.65 16.62
CA ASN A 114 14.76 2.12 15.91
C ASN A 114 14.86 1.58 14.47
N LYS A 115 13.87 0.77 14.07
CA LYS A 115 13.67 0.32 12.70
C LYS A 115 12.18 0.37 12.34
N VAL A 116 11.88 0.81 11.13
CA VAL A 116 10.55 0.74 10.55
C VAL A 116 10.62 -0.17 9.33
N ILE A 117 9.78 -1.19 9.28
CA ILE A 117 9.72 -2.18 8.23
C ILE A 117 8.58 -1.81 7.30
N LEU A 118 8.88 -1.47 6.05
CA LEU A 118 7.89 -1.05 5.07
C LEU A 118 7.63 -2.17 4.07
N CYS A 119 6.36 -2.39 3.71
CA CYS A 119 5.97 -3.30 2.64
C CYS A 119 5.27 -2.54 1.51
N PRO A 120 6.02 -1.93 0.56
CA PRO A 120 5.43 -1.31 -0.62
C PRO A 120 4.62 -2.33 -1.43
N LEU A 121 3.34 -2.07 -1.64
CA LEU A 121 2.42 -2.94 -2.37
C LEU A 121 2.22 -2.36 -3.79
N LEU A 122 2.80 -3.00 -4.81
CA LEU A 122 2.61 -2.59 -6.19
C LEU A 122 1.21 -2.99 -6.69
N ILE A 123 0.62 -2.18 -7.58
CA ILE A 123 -0.68 -2.45 -8.19
C ILE A 123 -0.49 -2.66 -9.68
N ASP A 124 -0.86 -3.83 -10.18
CA ASP A 124 -0.81 -4.12 -11.61
C ASP A 124 -2.05 -3.58 -12.34
N PHE A 125 -2.00 -2.30 -12.70
CA PHE A 125 -3.04 -1.62 -13.47
C PHE A 125 -3.24 -2.20 -14.89
N GLY A 126 -2.29 -3.00 -15.40
CA GLY A 126 -2.30 -3.48 -16.77
C GLY A 126 -2.36 -2.37 -17.82
N TYR A 127 -2.93 -2.68 -18.98
CA TYR A 127 -3.10 -1.76 -20.12
C TYR A 127 -4.56 -1.44 -20.45
N LYS A 128 -5.53 -1.92 -19.65
CA LYS A 128 -6.95 -1.98 -20.07
C LYS A 128 -7.87 -1.09 -19.25
N ASN A 129 -8.83 -0.49 -19.98
CA ASN A 129 -10.12 0.01 -19.50
C ASN A 129 -10.11 1.25 -18.59
N LEU A 130 -9.45 2.31 -19.02
CA LEU A 130 -9.66 3.63 -18.43
C LEU A 130 -10.01 4.67 -19.48
N ALA A 131 -10.68 4.30 -20.58
CA ALA A 131 -11.02 5.28 -21.61
C ALA A 131 -11.88 6.42 -21.04
N ASN A 132 -11.38 7.66 -21.07
CA ASN A 132 -12.17 8.85 -20.77
C ASN A 132 -12.90 9.28 -22.04
N GLU A 133 -14.10 8.74 -22.27
CA GLU A 133 -14.87 8.94 -23.51
C GLU A 133 -15.14 10.42 -23.85
N ASP A 134 -15.10 11.30 -22.84
CA ASP A 134 -15.42 12.73 -22.95
C ASP A 134 -14.21 13.65 -23.24
N CYS A 135 -13.01 13.11 -23.52
CA CYS A 135 -11.86 13.96 -23.83
C CYS A 135 -11.02 13.47 -25.01
N PHE A 136 -10.32 14.41 -25.67
CA PHE A 136 -9.49 14.11 -26.84
C PHE A 136 -8.32 13.16 -26.51
N TYR A 137 -7.74 13.29 -25.31
CA TYR A 137 -6.73 12.37 -24.78
C TYR A 137 -7.40 11.37 -23.83
N ASN A 138 -8.25 10.52 -24.41
CA ASN A 138 -9.07 9.57 -23.67
C ASN A 138 -8.32 8.37 -23.09
N LEU A 139 -7.01 8.27 -23.28
CA LEU A 139 -6.19 7.25 -22.61
C LEU A 139 -5.49 7.89 -21.42
N PRO A 140 -5.95 7.65 -20.18
CA PRO A 140 -5.32 8.23 -19.02
C PRO A 140 -3.96 7.56 -18.75
N PRO A 141 -3.10 8.24 -17.98
CA PRO A 141 -1.83 7.66 -17.57
C PRO A 141 -2.11 6.37 -16.78
N ALA A 142 -1.54 5.28 -17.27
CA ALA A 142 -1.48 4.00 -16.58
C ALA A 142 -0.05 3.49 -16.76
N LYS A 143 0.73 3.51 -15.68
CA LYS A 143 2.10 3.03 -15.69
C LYS A 143 2.09 1.49 -15.58
N PRO A 144 2.57 0.77 -16.62
CA PRO A 144 2.68 -0.68 -16.58
C PRO A 144 3.43 -1.16 -15.33
N VAL A 145 3.10 -2.35 -14.82
CA VAL A 145 3.72 -2.85 -13.58
C VAL A 145 5.25 -2.93 -13.68
N ILE A 146 5.79 -3.20 -14.87
CA ILE A 146 7.24 -3.27 -15.11
C ILE A 146 7.93 -1.94 -14.78
N ASP A 147 7.30 -0.81 -15.12
CA ASP A 147 7.86 0.50 -14.85
C ASP A 147 7.74 0.86 -13.36
N GLN A 148 6.66 0.42 -12.69
CA GLN A 148 6.55 0.54 -11.23
C GLN A 148 7.63 -0.29 -10.51
N VAL A 149 7.97 -1.46 -11.04
CA VAL A 149 9.07 -2.29 -10.53
C VAL A 149 10.42 -1.57 -10.72
N VAL A 150 10.66 -0.95 -11.87
CA VAL A 150 11.88 -0.14 -12.11
C VAL A 150 11.98 0.99 -11.10
N ASP A 151 10.90 1.75 -10.90
CA ASP A 151 10.86 2.87 -9.97
C ASP A 151 11.14 2.42 -8.54
N LEU A 152 10.49 1.35 -8.09
CA LEU A 152 10.70 0.78 -6.77
C LEU A 152 12.16 0.33 -6.58
N ILE A 153 12.73 -0.41 -7.54
CA ILE A 153 14.12 -0.88 -7.47
C ILE A 153 15.07 0.32 -7.37
N ASN A 154 14.84 1.35 -8.18
CA ASN A 154 15.67 2.54 -8.17
C ASN A 154 15.49 3.35 -6.87
N ALA A 155 14.26 3.46 -6.34
CA ALA A 155 14.00 4.11 -5.05
C ALA A 155 14.71 3.38 -3.88
N LEU A 156 14.73 2.05 -3.88
CA LEU A 156 15.52 1.25 -2.94
C LEU A 156 17.01 1.54 -3.08
N TRP A 157 17.53 1.56 -4.32
CA TRP A 157 18.93 1.85 -4.58
C TRP A 157 19.30 3.24 -4.07
N PHE A 158 18.53 4.28 -4.37
CA PHE A 158 18.78 5.63 -3.88
C PHE A 158 18.74 5.70 -2.35
N TYR A 159 17.75 5.05 -1.72
CA TYR A 159 17.62 5.03 -0.26
C TYR A 159 18.86 4.48 0.46
N TYR A 160 19.42 3.38 -0.05
CA TYR A 160 20.55 2.70 0.56
C TYR A 160 21.92 3.24 0.14
N ASN A 161 22.00 4.09 -0.89
CA ASN A 161 23.27 4.64 -1.39
C ASN A 161 23.42 6.16 -1.16
N TYR A 162 22.36 6.85 -0.73
CA TYR A 162 22.39 8.29 -0.49
C TYR A 162 21.72 8.67 0.84
N ASP A 163 22.03 9.87 1.32
CA ASP A 163 21.35 10.55 2.42
C ASP A 163 20.82 11.91 1.94
N LEU A 164 19.77 12.38 2.60
CA LEU A 164 19.14 13.67 2.33
C LEU A 164 19.44 14.64 3.48
N ILE A 165 20.13 15.74 3.18
CA ILE A 165 20.48 16.77 4.15
C ILE A 165 19.87 18.12 3.79
N LEU A 166 19.79 19.05 4.73
CA LEU A 166 19.54 20.45 4.41
C LEU A 166 20.71 21.01 3.59
N HIS A 167 20.40 21.74 2.53
CA HIS A 167 21.41 22.38 1.70
C HIS A 167 22.14 23.46 2.53
N PRO A 168 23.48 23.42 2.62
CA PRO A 168 24.24 24.31 3.50
C PRO A 168 24.02 25.79 3.18
N ASP A 169 23.97 26.12 1.88
CA ASP A 169 23.88 27.52 1.42
C ASP A 169 22.49 27.98 0.97
N LYS A 170 21.49 27.07 0.92
CA LYS A 170 20.16 27.37 0.36
C LYS A 170 19.09 26.97 1.36
N GLN A 171 18.55 27.96 2.06
CA GLN A 171 17.47 27.76 3.03
C GLN A 171 16.32 26.96 2.41
N SER A 172 15.79 26.02 3.18
CA SER A 172 14.62 25.19 2.82
C SER A 172 14.80 24.33 1.57
N ARG A 173 16.04 24.10 1.10
CA ARG A 173 16.32 23.11 0.06
C ARG A 173 16.99 21.90 0.66
N LEU A 174 16.70 20.74 0.10
CA LEU A 174 17.36 19.50 0.44
C LEU A 174 18.46 19.22 -0.59
N LYS A 175 19.54 18.58 -0.15
CA LYS A 175 20.66 18.16 -0.97
C LYS A 175 20.88 16.67 -0.75
N LEU A 176 21.00 15.95 -1.86
CA LEU A 176 21.38 14.55 -1.87
C LEU A 176 22.90 14.43 -1.75
N ILE A 177 23.38 13.55 -0.85
CA ILE A 177 24.80 13.22 -0.69
C ILE A 177 24.97 11.71 -0.68
N PRO A 178 26.12 11.15 -1.13
CA PRO A 178 26.43 9.75 -0.91
C PRO A 178 26.33 9.40 0.58
N THR A 179 25.80 8.22 0.90
CA THR A 179 25.61 7.81 2.28
C THR A 179 26.91 7.27 2.89
N ASP A 180 27.25 7.77 4.07
CA ASP A 180 28.24 7.14 4.96
C ASP A 180 27.54 6.27 6.03
N THR A 181 26.20 6.22 6.00
CA THR A 181 25.40 5.49 6.97
C THR A 181 25.32 4.02 6.55
N PRO A 182 25.83 3.07 7.37
CA PRO A 182 25.68 1.64 7.09
C PRO A 182 24.20 1.28 6.94
N LYS A 183 23.92 0.35 6.02
CA LYS A 183 22.56 -0.11 5.71
C LYS A 183 21.78 -0.57 6.94
N GLU A 184 22.46 -1.19 7.90
CA GLU A 184 21.91 -1.67 9.17
C GLU A 184 21.44 -0.52 10.06
N LYS A 185 22.01 0.68 9.90
CA LYS A 185 21.67 1.90 10.66
C LYS A 185 20.61 2.79 9.99
N LYS A 186 20.25 2.54 8.73
CA LYS A 186 19.13 3.23 8.06
C LYS A 186 17.83 3.01 8.83
N LEU A 187 16.89 3.96 8.85
CA LEU A 187 15.64 3.76 9.60
C LEU A 187 14.77 2.67 8.99
N PHE A 188 14.68 2.63 7.66
CA PHE A 188 13.83 1.68 6.95
C PHE A 188 14.53 0.37 6.63
N GLU A 189 13.79 -0.72 6.76
CA GLU A 189 14.01 -1.94 5.98
C GLU A 189 12.77 -2.15 5.11
N ILE A 190 12.95 -2.51 3.85
CA ILE A 190 11.89 -2.41 2.85
C ILE A 190 11.74 -3.76 2.14
N TYR A 191 10.55 -4.33 2.21
CA TYR A 191 10.18 -5.66 1.72
C TYR A 191 8.97 -5.57 0.78
N PRO A 192 9.18 -5.23 -0.50
CA PRO A 192 8.08 -4.94 -1.42
C PRO A 192 7.27 -6.18 -1.81
N PHE A 193 6.04 -5.96 -2.26
CA PHE A 193 5.15 -6.98 -2.81
C PHE A 193 4.92 -6.72 -4.29
N LEU A 194 5.08 -7.76 -5.10
CA LEU A 194 4.86 -7.70 -6.53
C LEU A 194 3.36 -7.68 -6.82
N GLY A 195 2.90 -6.66 -7.54
CA GLY A 195 1.52 -6.58 -8.02
C GLY A 195 1.32 -7.58 -9.15
N LEU A 196 0.24 -8.35 -9.11
CA LEU A 196 -0.11 -9.29 -10.17
C LEU A 196 -1.61 -9.30 -10.44
N ASN A 197 -1.99 -9.05 -11.69
CA ASN A 197 -3.32 -9.33 -12.18
C ASN A 197 -3.24 -10.37 -13.32
N THR A 198 -3.73 -11.58 -13.08
CA THR A 198 -3.52 -12.74 -13.97
C THR A 198 -4.14 -12.57 -15.36
N VAL A 199 -5.13 -11.68 -15.50
CA VAL A 199 -5.79 -11.38 -16.78
C VAL A 199 -4.86 -10.62 -17.75
N ASN A 200 -3.77 -10.04 -17.25
CA ASN A 200 -2.81 -9.26 -18.04
C ASN A 200 -1.73 -10.14 -18.71
N TYR A 201 -1.63 -11.41 -18.32
CA TYR A 201 -0.54 -12.30 -18.73
C TYR A 201 -1.07 -13.65 -19.19
N ASP A 202 -0.31 -14.36 -20.02
CA ASP A 202 -0.46 -15.80 -20.17
C ASP A 202 0.18 -16.57 -19.00
N LEU A 203 -0.05 -17.88 -18.96
CA LEU A 203 0.49 -18.72 -17.88
C LEU A 203 2.03 -18.79 -17.92
N GLU A 204 2.63 -18.78 -19.11
CA GLU A 204 4.08 -18.88 -19.27
C GLU A 204 4.78 -17.62 -18.76
N GLU A 205 4.21 -16.45 -19.02
CA GLU A 205 4.64 -15.16 -18.46
C GLU A 205 4.59 -15.17 -16.93
N ILE A 206 3.52 -15.68 -16.32
CA ILE A 206 3.41 -15.80 -14.85
C ILE A 206 4.47 -16.77 -14.31
N VAL A 207 4.66 -17.94 -14.95
CA VAL A 207 5.70 -18.91 -14.56
C VAL A 207 7.08 -18.26 -14.59
N ARG A 208 7.42 -17.56 -15.70
CA ARG A 208 8.70 -16.86 -15.84
C ARG A 208 8.88 -15.73 -14.82
N MET A 209 7.80 -15.07 -14.41
CA MET A 209 7.82 -14.05 -13.37
C MET A 209 8.13 -14.67 -11.99
N PHE A 210 7.52 -15.82 -11.68
CA PHE A 210 7.77 -16.54 -10.44
C PHE A 210 9.19 -17.11 -10.37
N ASP A 211 9.72 -17.64 -11.48
CA ASP A 211 11.12 -18.06 -11.55
C ASP A 211 12.07 -16.87 -11.32
N LYS A 212 11.90 -15.77 -12.07
CA LYS A 212 12.74 -14.56 -11.96
C LYS A 212 12.87 -14.03 -10.53
N TYR A 213 11.76 -13.88 -9.81
CA TYR A 213 11.75 -13.19 -8.51
C TYR A 213 11.79 -14.13 -7.30
N PHE A 214 11.31 -15.37 -7.44
CA PHE A 214 11.04 -16.25 -6.30
C PHE A 214 11.64 -17.65 -6.43
N ARG A 215 12.46 -17.96 -7.45
CA ARG A 215 13.01 -19.33 -7.64
C ARG A 215 13.62 -19.94 -6.38
N ALA A 216 14.48 -19.21 -5.66
CA ALA A 216 15.21 -19.71 -4.50
C ALA A 216 14.41 -19.77 -3.18
N TYR A 217 13.09 -19.51 -3.19
CA TYR A 217 12.28 -19.45 -1.96
C TYR A 217 11.85 -20.82 -1.44
N GLU A 218 11.86 -21.85 -2.28
CA GLU A 218 11.38 -23.19 -1.93
C GLU A 218 12.21 -23.82 -0.80
N ASP A 219 13.52 -23.58 -0.78
CA ASP A 219 14.44 -24.15 0.22
C ASP A 219 14.60 -23.27 1.48
N ASP A 220 13.85 -22.18 1.57
CA ASP A 220 14.04 -21.13 2.57
C ASP A 220 13.06 -21.28 3.73
N GLU A 221 13.33 -22.27 4.57
CA GLU A 221 12.42 -22.67 5.64
C GLU A 221 12.50 -21.78 6.90
N ASP A 222 13.62 -21.08 7.09
CA ASP A 222 13.87 -20.26 8.28
C ASP A 222 13.50 -18.77 8.07
N PRO A 223 12.54 -18.22 8.84
CA PRO A 223 12.12 -16.82 8.76
C PRO A 223 13.27 -15.82 8.84
N LYS A 224 14.28 -16.09 9.70
CA LYS A 224 15.41 -15.19 9.89
C LYS A 224 16.31 -15.17 8.64
N THR A 225 16.64 -16.34 8.11
CA THR A 225 17.42 -16.49 6.88
C THR A 225 16.72 -15.81 5.69
N ARG A 226 15.40 -15.98 5.55
CA ARG A 226 14.63 -15.31 4.50
C ARG A 226 14.73 -13.79 4.58
N ARG A 227 14.51 -13.24 5.78
CA ARG A 227 14.65 -11.80 6.01
C ARG A 227 16.06 -11.31 5.70
N GLU A 228 17.10 -12.05 6.10
CA GLU A 228 18.49 -11.68 5.82
C GLU A 228 18.81 -11.68 4.32
N LYS A 229 18.31 -12.66 3.55
CA LYS A 229 18.49 -12.71 2.09
C LYS A 229 17.79 -11.55 1.38
N LEU A 230 16.51 -11.31 1.72
CA LEU A 230 15.74 -10.14 1.26
C LEU A 230 16.47 -8.84 1.59
N PHE A 231 16.83 -8.65 2.86
CA PHE A 231 17.51 -7.46 3.33
C PHE A 231 18.83 -7.27 2.59
N ARG A 232 19.64 -8.30 2.42
CA ARG A 232 20.91 -8.24 1.67
C ARG A 232 20.68 -7.75 0.24
N LYS A 233 19.63 -8.22 -0.43
CA LYS A 233 19.31 -7.84 -1.83
C LYS A 233 18.86 -6.38 -1.96
N SER A 234 18.13 -5.83 -0.98
CA SER A 234 17.57 -4.47 -1.07
C SER A 234 18.63 -3.41 -1.40
N GLY A 235 18.39 -2.56 -2.41
CA GLY A 235 19.31 -1.47 -2.78
C GLY A 235 20.63 -1.89 -3.45
N THR A 236 20.80 -3.17 -3.79
CA THR A 236 21.98 -3.65 -4.54
C THR A 236 21.79 -3.57 -6.05
N ILE A 237 20.56 -3.42 -6.51
CA ILE A 237 20.19 -3.41 -7.92
C ILE A 237 19.82 -1.99 -8.34
N ARG A 238 20.32 -1.59 -9.51
CA ARG A 238 19.81 -0.45 -10.27
C ARG A 238 19.45 -0.94 -11.65
N THR A 239 18.30 -0.55 -12.18
CA THR A 239 17.79 -1.10 -13.44
C THR A 239 17.07 -0.04 -14.26
N GLY A 240 16.94 -0.31 -15.56
CA GLY A 240 16.05 0.41 -16.47
C GLY A 240 15.00 -0.54 -17.05
N ILE A 241 14.10 0.03 -17.86
CA ILE A 241 13.02 -0.70 -18.54
C ILE A 241 13.60 -1.73 -19.51
N GLU A 242 14.60 -1.33 -20.31
CA GLU A 242 15.25 -2.21 -21.29
C GLU A 242 15.82 -3.47 -20.62
N ASP A 243 16.48 -3.33 -19.48
CA ASP A 243 17.02 -4.46 -18.72
C ASP A 243 15.90 -5.38 -18.19
N MET A 244 14.78 -4.81 -17.72
CA MET A 244 13.62 -5.60 -17.27
C MET A 244 12.97 -6.40 -18.41
N ILE A 245 12.92 -5.84 -19.62
CA ILE A 245 12.31 -6.46 -20.81
C ILE A 245 13.24 -7.50 -21.41
N PHE A 246 14.49 -7.13 -21.70
CA PHE A 246 15.45 -7.97 -22.40
C PHE A 246 16.24 -8.89 -21.47
N ARG A 247 16.08 -8.75 -20.15
CA ARG A 247 16.68 -9.64 -19.13
C ARG A 247 18.20 -9.75 -19.22
N THR A 248 18.86 -8.70 -19.71
CA THR A 248 20.31 -8.74 -20.01
C THR A 248 21.17 -9.10 -18.79
N LYS A 249 20.72 -8.76 -17.57
CA LYS A 249 21.41 -9.16 -16.34
C LYS A 249 21.09 -10.58 -15.86
N GLU A 250 19.92 -11.12 -16.17
CA GLU A 250 19.58 -12.53 -15.84
C GLU A 250 20.42 -13.50 -16.66
N GLU A 251 20.80 -13.12 -17.88
CA GLU A 251 21.70 -13.92 -18.73
C GLU A 251 23.08 -14.11 -18.08
N GLN A 252 23.51 -13.17 -17.24
CA GLN A 252 24.81 -13.21 -16.55
C GLN A 252 24.71 -13.82 -15.15
N ASP A 253 23.62 -13.50 -14.44
CA ASP A 253 23.31 -14.02 -13.10
C ASP A 253 21.82 -14.39 -13.05
N PRO A 254 21.47 -15.69 -13.17
CA PRO A 254 20.09 -16.16 -13.12
C PRO A 254 19.35 -15.84 -11.81
N ASP A 255 20.05 -15.46 -10.74
CA ASP A 255 19.47 -15.08 -9.45
C ASP A 255 19.53 -13.56 -9.22
N TYR A 256 19.85 -12.79 -10.28
CA TYR A 256 20.06 -11.35 -10.20
C TYR A 256 18.84 -10.60 -9.66
N TYR A 257 17.62 -11.06 -9.90
CA TYR A 257 16.39 -10.44 -9.36
C TYR A 257 15.71 -11.26 -8.26
N THR A 258 16.26 -12.42 -7.90
CA THR A 258 15.71 -13.22 -6.80
C THR A 258 15.89 -12.50 -5.47
N TYR A 259 14.93 -12.67 -4.56
CA TYR A 259 14.86 -11.97 -3.27
C TYR A 259 14.65 -10.45 -3.36
N LEU A 260 14.03 -9.98 -4.44
CA LEU A 260 13.57 -8.58 -4.52
C LEU A 260 12.23 -8.35 -3.83
N PHE A 261 11.32 -9.32 -3.89
CA PHE A 261 9.95 -9.19 -3.38
C PHE A 261 9.71 -10.15 -2.23
N ALA A 262 9.05 -9.70 -1.17
CA ALA A 262 8.67 -10.55 -0.05
C ALA A 262 7.35 -11.29 -0.27
N GLY A 263 6.48 -10.80 -1.17
CA GLY A 263 5.16 -11.40 -1.40
C GLY A 263 4.46 -10.88 -2.67
N ILE A 264 3.17 -11.20 -2.78
CA ILE A 264 2.30 -10.86 -3.92
C ILE A 264 1.16 -9.94 -3.47
N LYS A 265 0.89 -8.87 -4.21
CA LYS A 265 -0.30 -8.02 -4.06
C LYS A 265 -1.30 -8.34 -5.16
N LEU A 266 -2.53 -8.62 -4.75
CA LEU A 266 -3.67 -8.85 -5.64
C LEU A 266 -4.69 -7.73 -5.44
N TYR A 267 -5.29 -7.27 -6.54
CA TYR A 267 -6.20 -6.12 -6.51
C TYR A 267 -7.49 -6.43 -7.28
N PRO A 268 -8.49 -7.05 -6.63
CA PRO A 268 -9.76 -7.40 -7.28
C PRO A 268 -10.54 -6.24 -7.91
N PRO A 269 -10.54 -5.00 -7.34
CA PRO A 269 -11.33 -3.91 -7.95
C PRO A 269 -10.88 -3.45 -9.35
N ILE A 270 -9.69 -3.87 -9.79
CA ILE A 270 -9.20 -3.64 -11.17
C ILE A 270 -9.28 -4.90 -12.05
N GLY A 271 -10.01 -5.93 -11.61
CA GLY A 271 -10.36 -7.08 -12.44
C GLY A 271 -9.64 -8.38 -12.10
N PHE A 272 -8.82 -8.43 -11.03
CA PHE A 272 -8.33 -9.73 -10.56
C PHE A 272 -9.49 -10.58 -10.05
N ASP A 273 -9.71 -11.74 -10.67
CA ASP A 273 -10.73 -12.69 -10.25
C ASP A 273 -10.12 -13.75 -9.32
N PRO A 274 -10.53 -13.83 -8.03
CA PRO A 274 -9.96 -14.81 -7.10
C PRO A 274 -10.27 -16.26 -7.47
N TRP A 275 -11.35 -16.51 -8.23
CA TRP A 275 -11.75 -17.87 -8.60
C TRP A 275 -12.64 -17.89 -9.85
N PRO A 276 -12.05 -17.75 -11.05
CA PRO A 276 -12.77 -17.62 -12.32
C PRO A 276 -13.23 -18.99 -12.86
N GLU A 277 -14.19 -19.62 -12.20
CA GLU A 277 -14.64 -21.00 -12.53
C GLU A 277 -15.13 -21.16 -13.96
N ASP A 278 -15.74 -20.12 -14.52
CA ASP A 278 -16.27 -20.14 -15.89
C ASP A 278 -15.18 -19.95 -16.97
N ASN A 279 -13.95 -19.63 -16.56
CA ASN A 279 -12.81 -19.49 -17.46
C ASN A 279 -11.67 -20.41 -17.05
N ARG A 280 -11.65 -21.60 -17.64
CA ARG A 280 -10.64 -22.63 -17.34
C ARG A 280 -9.19 -22.13 -17.46
N LYS A 281 -8.86 -21.37 -18.51
CA LYS A 281 -7.49 -20.87 -18.72
C LYS A 281 -7.09 -19.90 -17.63
N GLU A 282 -7.99 -19.02 -17.23
CA GLU A 282 -7.74 -18.07 -16.14
C GLU A 282 -7.67 -18.78 -14.78
N LEU A 283 -8.53 -19.77 -14.56
CA LEU A 283 -8.51 -20.58 -13.35
C LEU A 283 -7.17 -21.33 -13.19
N GLU A 284 -6.60 -21.83 -14.28
CA GLU A 284 -5.28 -22.47 -14.28
C GLU A 284 -4.17 -21.48 -13.84
N LYS A 285 -4.21 -20.23 -14.29
CA LYS A 285 -3.27 -19.18 -13.85
C LYS A 285 -3.42 -18.86 -12.35
N VAL A 286 -4.65 -18.64 -11.90
CA VAL A 286 -4.93 -18.31 -10.48
C VAL A 286 -4.52 -19.45 -9.56
N LYS A 287 -4.81 -20.71 -9.94
CA LYS A 287 -4.35 -21.90 -9.21
C LYS A 287 -2.83 -22.01 -9.17
N PHE A 288 -2.14 -21.70 -10.26
CA PHE A 288 -0.68 -21.67 -10.29
C PHE A 288 -0.14 -20.64 -9.28
N VAL A 289 -0.65 -19.41 -9.29
CA VAL A 289 -0.25 -18.35 -8.35
C VAL A 289 -0.41 -18.80 -6.90
N TYR A 290 -1.59 -19.33 -6.52
CA TYR A 290 -1.81 -19.80 -5.15
C TYR A 290 -0.92 -20.97 -4.77
N SER A 291 -0.72 -21.93 -5.67
CA SER A 291 0.15 -23.08 -5.44
C SER A 291 1.60 -22.65 -5.21
N GLU A 292 2.09 -21.71 -6.00
CA GLU A 292 3.44 -21.14 -5.82
C GLU A 292 3.55 -20.35 -4.52
N CYS A 293 2.55 -19.55 -4.16
CA CYS A 293 2.53 -18.83 -2.88
C CYS A 293 2.55 -19.79 -1.69
N VAL A 294 1.82 -20.91 -1.74
CA VAL A 294 1.86 -21.94 -0.70
C VAL A 294 3.23 -22.62 -0.66
N ARG A 295 3.71 -23.11 -1.82
CA ARG A 295 4.97 -23.87 -1.94
C ARG A 295 6.17 -23.06 -1.50
N LYS A 296 6.25 -21.80 -1.90
CA LYS A 296 7.34 -20.86 -1.58
C LYS A 296 7.07 -20.03 -0.32
N LYS A 297 5.93 -20.27 0.37
CA LYS A 297 5.48 -19.56 1.58
C LYS A 297 5.42 -18.03 1.42
N LEU A 298 5.02 -17.58 0.23
CA LEU A 298 4.87 -16.16 -0.08
C LEU A 298 3.59 -15.62 0.55
N PRO A 299 3.66 -14.56 1.37
CA PRO A 299 2.47 -13.83 1.80
C PRO A 299 1.77 -13.18 0.61
N VAL A 300 0.45 -13.19 0.65
CA VAL A 300 -0.44 -12.51 -0.29
C VAL A 300 -1.17 -11.40 0.46
N THR A 301 -1.11 -10.17 -0.04
CA THR A 301 -2.03 -9.11 0.40
C THR A 301 -3.07 -8.89 -0.70
N VAL A 302 -4.35 -8.95 -0.36
CA VAL A 302 -5.45 -8.66 -1.27
C VAL A 302 -6.16 -7.39 -0.84
N HIS A 303 -6.48 -6.51 -1.79
CA HIS A 303 -7.40 -5.40 -1.53
C HIS A 303 -8.78 -5.92 -1.12
N CYS A 304 -9.28 -5.49 0.04
CA CYS A 304 -10.57 -5.95 0.58
C CYS A 304 -11.40 -4.81 1.19
N SER A 305 -11.70 -3.79 0.39
CA SER A 305 -12.73 -2.78 0.69
C SER A 305 -13.56 -2.47 -0.55
N ASP A 306 -14.76 -1.92 -0.37
CA ASP A 306 -15.60 -1.49 -1.50
C ASP A 306 -15.21 -0.12 -2.09
N SER A 307 -14.04 0.41 -1.69
CA SER A 307 -13.47 1.67 -2.14
C SER A 307 -12.06 1.49 -2.72
N GLY A 308 -11.47 2.56 -3.27
CA GLY A 308 -10.11 2.58 -3.83
C GLY A 308 -10.11 2.81 -5.34
N PHE A 309 -9.07 2.31 -6.04
CA PHE A 309 -9.00 2.34 -7.50
C PHE A 309 -9.94 1.30 -8.11
N VAL A 310 -11.17 1.70 -8.42
CA VAL A 310 -12.21 0.82 -8.98
C VAL A 310 -12.33 1.05 -10.47
N THR A 311 -12.05 0.01 -11.27
CA THR A 311 -12.15 0.09 -12.75
C THR A 311 -12.91 -1.09 -13.35
N SER A 312 -13.15 -2.16 -12.59
CA SER A 312 -13.92 -3.31 -13.02
C SER A 312 -15.41 -3.16 -12.68
N PRO A 313 -16.34 -3.37 -13.64
CA PRO A 313 -17.79 -3.40 -13.37
C PRO A 313 -18.21 -4.44 -12.32
N GLY A 314 -17.42 -5.49 -12.11
CA GLY A 314 -17.65 -6.54 -11.11
C GLY A 314 -16.86 -6.37 -9.82
N ALA A 315 -16.21 -5.22 -9.61
CA ALA A 315 -15.25 -5.01 -8.51
C ALA A 315 -15.76 -5.45 -7.13
N ARG A 316 -17.02 -5.15 -6.79
CA ARG A 316 -17.61 -5.52 -5.50
C ARG A 316 -17.67 -7.04 -5.31
N GLU A 317 -18.11 -7.78 -6.33
CA GLU A 317 -18.20 -9.25 -6.28
C GLU A 317 -16.82 -9.89 -6.19
N LEU A 318 -15.85 -9.37 -6.95
CA LEU A 318 -14.46 -9.86 -6.93
C LEU A 318 -13.77 -9.59 -5.59
N THR A 319 -14.16 -8.51 -4.90
CA THR A 319 -13.59 -8.10 -3.62
C THR A 319 -14.28 -8.77 -2.43
N ASP A 320 -15.51 -9.27 -2.59
CA ASP A 320 -16.29 -9.86 -1.52
C ASP A 320 -15.59 -11.10 -0.91
N PRO A 321 -15.20 -11.07 0.38
CA PRO A 321 -14.50 -12.18 1.02
C PRO A 321 -15.39 -13.42 1.20
N SER A 322 -16.72 -13.27 1.20
CA SER A 322 -17.68 -14.38 1.35
C SER A 322 -17.95 -15.14 0.04
N GLY A 323 -17.61 -14.55 -1.10
CA GLY A 323 -17.83 -15.14 -2.41
C GLY A 323 -16.66 -16.02 -2.87
N LYS A 324 -15.93 -15.54 -3.87
CA LYS A 324 -14.87 -16.32 -4.55
C LYS A 324 -13.71 -16.68 -3.62
N TRP A 325 -13.38 -15.80 -2.67
CA TRP A 325 -12.35 -16.08 -1.66
C TRP A 325 -12.70 -17.25 -0.74
N GLN A 326 -13.98 -17.46 -0.40
CA GLN A 326 -14.40 -18.63 0.36
C GLN A 326 -14.08 -19.94 -0.39
N LYS A 327 -14.25 -19.93 -1.72
CA LYS A 327 -13.92 -21.09 -2.58
C LYS A 327 -12.43 -21.36 -2.61
N VAL A 328 -11.57 -20.35 -2.50
CA VAL A 328 -10.12 -20.51 -2.39
C VAL A 328 -9.75 -21.08 -1.03
N LEU A 329 -10.22 -20.46 0.07
CA LEU A 329 -9.82 -20.81 1.43
C LEU A 329 -10.37 -22.17 1.90
N SER A 330 -11.45 -22.67 1.28
CA SER A 330 -12.01 -24.01 1.56
C SER A 330 -11.22 -25.15 0.92
N ARG A 331 -10.23 -24.86 0.06
CA ARG A 331 -9.43 -25.88 -0.63
C ARG A 331 -8.33 -26.43 0.30
N PRO A 332 -8.25 -27.76 0.50
CA PRO A 332 -7.20 -28.37 1.33
C PRO A 332 -5.78 -28.00 0.88
N GLU A 333 -5.56 -27.88 -0.43
CA GLU A 333 -4.27 -27.51 -1.03
C GLU A 333 -3.84 -26.07 -0.68
N TYR A 334 -4.78 -25.18 -0.34
CA TYR A 334 -4.51 -23.79 0.00
C TYR A 334 -4.64 -23.49 1.51
N ARG A 335 -4.75 -24.50 2.36
CA ARG A 335 -4.85 -24.32 3.83
C ARG A 335 -3.69 -23.50 4.43
N ASN A 336 -2.52 -23.58 3.80
CA ASN A 336 -1.30 -22.90 4.22
C ASN A 336 -1.05 -21.56 3.48
N LEU A 337 -1.99 -21.10 2.65
CA LEU A 337 -1.88 -19.80 1.99
C LEU A 337 -1.92 -18.70 3.06
N LYS A 338 -0.84 -17.92 3.14
CA LYS A 338 -0.77 -16.74 4.00
C LYS A 338 -1.42 -15.57 3.28
N ILE A 339 -2.55 -15.10 3.78
CA ILE A 339 -3.33 -14.05 3.13
C ILE A 339 -3.71 -12.94 4.10
N ASN A 340 -3.47 -11.69 3.70
CA ASN A 340 -3.94 -10.49 4.36
C ASN A 340 -5.07 -9.87 3.53
N PHE A 341 -6.29 -9.84 4.09
CA PHE A 341 -7.40 -9.07 3.54
C PHE A 341 -7.29 -7.62 4.02
N ALA A 342 -6.78 -6.75 3.15
CA ALA A 342 -6.49 -5.37 3.52
C ALA A 342 -7.75 -4.57 3.89
N HIS A 343 -7.58 -3.52 4.69
CA HIS A 343 -8.65 -2.58 5.08
C HIS A 343 -9.78 -3.18 5.93
N LEU A 344 -9.57 -4.34 6.56
CA LEU A 344 -10.53 -4.92 7.51
C LEU A 344 -11.95 -5.14 6.93
N GLY A 345 -12.04 -5.44 5.63
CA GLY A 345 -13.33 -5.65 4.97
C GLY A 345 -14.18 -4.39 4.94
N SER A 346 -13.58 -3.19 4.91
CA SER A 346 -14.32 -1.93 5.00
C SER A 346 -15.35 -1.81 3.90
N GLN A 347 -16.58 -1.47 4.28
CA GLN A 347 -17.69 -1.23 3.38
C GLN A 347 -18.28 0.16 3.62
N SER A 348 -18.74 0.78 2.54
CA SER A 348 -19.55 2.00 2.56
C SER A 348 -20.79 1.83 3.47
N GLY A 349 -21.14 2.92 4.17
CA GLY A 349 -22.25 2.94 5.12
C GLY A 349 -21.96 2.22 6.45
N THR A 350 -22.96 1.53 6.99
CA THR A 350 -22.88 0.82 8.28
C THR A 350 -22.72 -0.69 8.12
N LYS A 351 -22.37 -1.15 6.93
CA LYS A 351 -22.22 -2.58 6.60
C LYS A 351 -20.94 -3.14 7.23
N THR A 352 -21.02 -4.37 7.71
CA THR A 352 -19.93 -5.05 8.42
C THR A 352 -19.81 -6.53 8.03
N ASP A 353 -20.59 -6.99 7.06
CA ASP A 353 -20.64 -8.37 6.60
C ASP A 353 -19.28 -8.88 6.10
N TRP A 354 -18.52 -8.04 5.38
CA TRP A 354 -17.19 -8.40 4.92
C TRP A 354 -16.19 -8.50 6.07
N GLN A 355 -16.27 -7.56 7.02
CA GLN A 355 -15.46 -7.59 8.24
C GLN A 355 -15.73 -8.85 9.06
N GLU A 356 -16.99 -9.16 9.34
CA GLU A 356 -17.38 -10.36 10.10
C GLU A 356 -16.92 -11.65 9.39
N THR A 357 -17.00 -11.69 8.07
CA THR A 357 -16.50 -12.82 7.27
C THR A 357 -14.99 -13.02 7.43
N ILE A 358 -14.20 -11.94 7.31
CA ILE A 358 -12.73 -12.01 7.49
C ILE A 358 -12.38 -12.42 8.92
N LEU A 359 -13.06 -11.86 9.90
CA LEU A 359 -12.87 -12.21 11.32
C LEU A 359 -13.14 -13.68 11.59
N LYS A 360 -14.16 -14.27 10.94
CA LYS A 360 -14.40 -15.72 10.99
C LYS A 360 -13.28 -16.52 10.33
N TYR A 361 -12.71 -16.05 9.22
CA TYR A 361 -11.56 -16.72 8.60
C TYR A 361 -10.32 -16.72 9.50
N ILE A 362 -10.08 -15.64 10.25
CA ILE A 362 -8.97 -15.55 11.22
C ILE A 362 -9.14 -16.61 12.33
N GLU A 363 -10.36 -16.81 12.84
CA GLU A 363 -10.64 -17.85 13.83
C GLU A 363 -10.39 -19.27 13.31
N GLN A 364 -10.67 -19.50 12.03
CA GLN A 364 -10.60 -20.81 11.40
C GLN A 364 -9.21 -21.16 10.87
N ASN A 365 -8.42 -20.15 10.50
CA ASN A 365 -7.11 -20.34 9.89
C ASN A 365 -6.11 -19.28 10.36
N LYS A 366 -5.07 -19.74 11.08
CA LYS A 366 -3.96 -18.90 11.58
C LYS A 366 -3.15 -18.17 10.50
N ASN A 367 -3.31 -18.57 9.23
CA ASN A 367 -2.64 -17.97 8.07
C ASN A 367 -3.48 -16.87 7.41
N VAL A 368 -4.68 -16.56 7.94
CA VAL A 368 -5.49 -15.44 7.50
C VAL A 368 -5.25 -14.24 8.42
N PHE A 369 -5.08 -13.09 7.80
CA PHE A 369 -4.81 -11.82 8.43
C PHE A 369 -5.66 -10.72 7.81
N THR A 370 -5.65 -9.57 8.46
CA THR A 370 -6.25 -8.34 7.98
C THR A 370 -5.54 -7.13 8.58
N ASP A 371 -5.45 -6.05 7.82
CA ASP A 371 -4.82 -4.80 8.28
C ASP A 371 -5.83 -3.68 8.51
N CYS A 372 -5.48 -2.75 9.41
CA CYS A 372 -6.29 -1.58 9.75
C CYS A 372 -6.02 -0.35 8.87
N SER A 373 -5.44 -0.54 7.69
CA SER A 373 -5.02 0.58 6.84
C SER A 373 -6.22 1.37 6.30
N CYS A 374 -6.09 2.69 6.28
CA CYS A 374 -7.17 3.66 6.06
C CYS A 374 -8.35 3.60 7.05
N GLN A 375 -8.38 2.64 7.98
CA GLN A 375 -9.43 2.50 9.00
C GLN A 375 -9.12 3.25 10.29
N THR A 376 -7.88 3.72 10.46
CA THR A 376 -7.41 4.35 11.70
C THR A 376 -6.73 5.72 11.49
N PRO A 377 -7.27 6.62 10.64
CA PRO A 377 -6.69 7.94 10.43
C PRO A 377 -6.62 8.80 11.69
N PHE A 378 -7.50 8.55 12.68
CA PHE A 378 -7.55 9.26 13.96
C PHE A 378 -7.38 8.32 15.15
N GLU A 379 -6.95 8.86 16.29
CA GLU A 379 -6.73 8.09 17.53
C GLU A 379 -8.01 7.35 17.99
N ALA A 380 -9.18 7.99 17.85
CA ALA A 380 -10.46 7.42 18.30
C ALA A 380 -10.88 6.17 17.51
N ASP A 381 -10.39 5.99 16.29
CA ASP A 381 -10.76 4.87 15.44
C ASP A 381 -10.22 3.53 15.99
N TYR A 382 -9.18 3.58 16.83
CA TYR A 382 -8.63 2.41 17.51
C TYR A 382 -9.60 1.78 18.52
N GLU A 383 -10.69 2.46 18.89
CA GLU A 383 -11.75 1.85 19.71
C GLU A 383 -12.37 0.63 19.01
N LYS A 384 -12.57 0.71 17.68
CA LYS A 384 -13.07 -0.40 16.88
C LYS A 384 -12.07 -1.56 16.87
N ILE A 385 -10.80 -1.26 16.68
CA ILE A 385 -9.71 -2.24 16.67
C ILE A 385 -9.60 -2.94 18.02
N ARG A 386 -9.65 -2.18 19.13
CA ARG A 386 -9.64 -2.71 20.49
C ARG A 386 -10.75 -3.73 20.71
N LYS A 387 -11.98 -3.41 20.30
CA LYS A 387 -13.13 -4.33 20.44
C LYS A 387 -12.90 -5.64 19.68
N ILE A 388 -12.34 -5.58 18.48
CA ILE A 388 -11.99 -6.76 17.69
C ILE A 388 -10.89 -7.57 18.38
N MET A 389 -9.82 -6.93 18.85
CA MET A 389 -8.73 -7.64 19.53
C MET A 389 -9.19 -8.28 20.84
N ASN A 390 -10.06 -7.63 21.60
CA ASN A 390 -10.64 -8.19 22.84
C ASN A 390 -11.62 -9.35 22.60
N SER A 391 -11.97 -9.63 21.34
CA SER A 391 -12.88 -10.71 20.97
C SER A 391 -12.19 -12.05 20.66
N GLY A 392 -10.88 -12.17 20.90
CA GLY A 392 -10.11 -13.39 20.66
C GLY A 392 -9.56 -13.54 19.23
N ARG A 393 -9.57 -12.45 18.45
CA ARG A 393 -9.18 -12.40 17.03
C ARG A 393 -7.90 -11.60 16.80
N GLU A 394 -7.21 -11.24 17.86
CA GLU A 394 -6.01 -10.39 17.86
C GLU A 394 -4.84 -10.99 17.07
N SER A 395 -4.82 -12.31 16.87
CA SER A 395 -3.73 -12.99 16.18
C SER A 395 -3.67 -12.73 14.68
N GLY A 396 -4.76 -12.25 14.07
CA GLY A 396 -4.83 -11.95 12.63
C GLY A 396 -4.79 -10.46 12.29
N ILE A 397 -4.70 -9.56 13.29
CA ILE A 397 -4.77 -8.12 13.05
C ILE A 397 -3.37 -7.54 12.85
N LEU A 398 -3.19 -6.80 11.77
CA LEU A 398 -1.94 -6.16 11.36
C LEU A 398 -2.06 -4.64 11.36
N PHE A 399 -0.96 -3.95 11.67
CA PHE A 399 -0.83 -2.52 11.37
C PHE A 399 -0.44 -2.33 9.91
N GLY A 400 -1.16 -1.45 9.21
CA GLY A 400 -0.80 -0.97 7.89
C GLY A 400 -1.28 0.48 7.75
N SER A 401 -0.53 1.32 7.03
CA SER A 401 -0.85 2.74 6.91
C SER A 401 -1.60 3.11 5.65
N ASP A 402 -1.42 2.33 4.58
CA ASP A 402 -1.79 2.69 3.21
C ASP A 402 -1.23 4.09 2.84
N PHE A 403 0.03 4.31 3.21
CA PHE A 403 0.66 5.62 3.05
C PHE A 403 0.76 6.06 1.57
N VAL A 404 0.84 7.37 1.39
CA VAL A 404 0.38 8.16 0.25
C VAL A 404 -1.14 8.30 0.23
N ILE A 405 -1.91 7.21 0.10
CA ILE A 405 -3.38 7.29 0.02
C ILE A 405 -3.99 7.88 1.30
N ASN A 406 -3.50 7.45 2.45
CA ASN A 406 -3.96 7.95 3.73
C ASN A 406 -3.72 9.47 3.94
N LEU A 407 -2.87 10.13 3.14
CA LEU A 407 -2.73 11.59 3.20
C LEU A 407 -4.01 12.35 2.81
N ILE A 408 -5.05 11.66 2.33
CA ILE A 408 -6.39 12.23 2.19
C ILE A 408 -7.00 12.56 3.56
N TRP A 409 -6.77 11.70 4.56
CA TRP A 409 -7.37 11.82 5.90
C TRP A 409 -6.39 12.29 6.98
N SER A 410 -5.15 11.81 6.96
CA SER A 410 -4.09 12.22 7.89
C SER A 410 -3.20 13.31 7.30
N HIS A 411 -2.68 14.23 8.12
CA HIS A 411 -1.80 15.30 7.65
C HIS A 411 -0.42 14.79 7.22
N SER A 412 0.09 13.73 7.83
CA SER A 412 1.42 13.20 7.52
C SER A 412 1.58 11.73 7.91
N TYR A 413 2.66 11.10 7.45
CA TYR A 413 3.04 9.77 7.91
C TYR A 413 3.30 9.76 9.43
N ASN A 414 4.01 10.77 9.93
CA ASN A 414 4.33 10.94 11.35
C ASN A 414 3.07 10.96 12.21
N GLU A 415 2.04 11.70 11.78
CA GLU A 415 0.78 11.78 12.49
C GLU A 415 0.08 10.41 12.56
N TYR A 416 -0.02 9.72 11.43
CA TYR A 416 -0.68 8.41 11.41
C TYR A 416 0.03 7.39 12.31
N LEU A 417 1.36 7.33 12.25
CA LEU A 417 2.15 6.48 13.15
C LEU A 417 1.99 6.91 14.61
N ASN A 418 1.95 8.22 14.89
CA ASN A 418 1.74 8.75 16.22
C ASN A 418 0.38 8.36 16.80
N ASN A 419 -0.67 8.37 15.99
CA ASN A 419 -2.02 7.94 16.42
C ASN A 419 -2.01 6.50 16.91
N PHE A 420 -1.28 5.60 16.25
CA PHE A 420 -1.09 4.22 16.72
C PHE A 420 -0.23 4.14 17.99
N VAL A 421 0.93 4.81 17.99
CA VAL A 421 1.89 4.65 19.08
C VAL A 421 1.33 5.21 20.40
N CYS A 422 0.63 6.34 20.32
CA CYS A 422 0.19 7.12 21.48
C CYS A 422 -1.21 6.79 21.97
N THR A 423 -2.05 6.13 21.16
CA THR A 423 -3.43 5.86 21.59
C THR A 423 -3.46 5.13 22.93
N PRO A 424 -4.23 5.60 23.92
CA PRO A 424 -4.45 4.89 25.18
C PRO A 424 -5.49 3.78 25.02
N LEU A 425 -6.14 3.67 23.85
CA LEU A 425 -7.19 2.68 23.60
C LEU A 425 -6.60 1.28 23.47
N LEU A 426 -5.40 1.14 22.90
CA LEU A 426 -4.70 -0.13 22.81
C LEU A 426 -3.65 -0.25 23.91
N ASP A 427 -3.62 -1.41 24.56
CA ASP A 427 -2.53 -1.74 25.49
C ASP A 427 -1.23 -2.10 24.74
N GLU A 428 -0.13 -2.22 25.48
CA GLU A 428 1.19 -2.50 24.89
C GLU A 428 1.26 -3.87 24.21
N ARG A 429 0.49 -4.86 24.70
CA ARG A 429 0.46 -6.19 24.10
C ARG A 429 -0.27 -6.16 22.76
N GLN A 430 -1.39 -5.45 22.68
CA GLN A 430 -2.14 -5.24 21.45
C GLN A 430 -1.29 -4.51 20.41
N LYS A 431 -0.59 -3.45 20.81
CA LYS A 431 0.35 -2.74 19.93
C LYS A 431 1.48 -3.64 19.43
N GLU A 432 2.07 -4.45 20.31
CA GLU A 432 3.11 -5.41 19.95
C GLU A 432 2.61 -6.49 18.97
N LEU A 433 1.40 -7.01 19.17
CA LEU A 433 0.78 -7.96 18.27
C LEU A 433 0.59 -7.37 16.87
N MET A 434 -0.01 -6.18 16.77
CA MET A 434 -0.33 -5.54 15.50
C MET A 434 0.91 -5.06 14.73
N ALA A 435 1.90 -4.51 15.42
CA ALA A 435 3.02 -3.83 14.78
C ALA A 435 4.33 -4.62 14.81
N VAL A 436 4.38 -5.81 15.43
CA VAL A 436 5.61 -6.63 15.52
C VAL A 436 5.33 -8.10 15.27
N ILE A 437 4.55 -8.75 16.13
CA ILE A 437 4.44 -10.22 16.14
C ILE A 437 3.67 -10.76 14.95
N ASN A 438 2.46 -10.24 14.70
CA ASN A 438 1.63 -10.72 13.60
C ASN A 438 2.25 -10.37 12.23
N PRO A 439 2.81 -9.17 12.01
CA PRO A 439 3.55 -8.85 10.79
C PRO A 439 4.76 -9.76 10.52
N GLU A 440 5.59 -10.06 11.53
CA GLU A 440 6.74 -10.97 11.36
C GLU A 440 6.25 -12.37 10.96
N ARG A 441 5.16 -12.85 11.57
CA ARG A 441 4.53 -14.13 11.22
C ARG A 441 3.95 -14.12 9.81
N PHE A 442 3.29 -13.05 9.41
CA PHE A 442 2.73 -12.91 8.07
C PHE A 442 3.85 -12.92 7.01
N LEU A 443 4.87 -12.09 7.19
CA LEU A 443 5.94 -11.91 6.21
C LEU A 443 6.85 -13.13 6.09
N PHE A 444 7.29 -13.69 7.22
CA PHE A 444 8.38 -14.66 7.21
C PHE A 444 8.02 -16.02 7.82
N GLY A 445 7.04 -16.06 8.72
CA GLY A 445 6.62 -17.25 9.47
C GLY A 445 5.74 -18.24 8.73
#